data_AF-A0A951HZT6-F1
#
_entry.id   AF-A0A951HZT6-F1
#
_cell.length_a   1.000
_cell.length_b   1.000
_cell.length_c   1.000
_cell.angle_alpha   90.00
_cell.angle_beta   90.00
_cell.angle_gamma   90.00
#
_symmetry.space_group_name_H-M   'P 1'
#
loop_
_entity.id
_entity.type
_entity.pdbx_description
1 polymer ?
#
loop_
_entity_poly.entity_id
_entity_poly.type
_entity_poly.pdbx_seq_one_letter_code
_entity_poly.pdbx_strand_id
1 'polypeptide(L)'
;MRFKFPILLLLLVCSLPLIARAQDEDEGYAVRREAASQAAVRQLSDRDPLVRQRAAEVLADFSATEQQRLVEGYRLQEKNDRVKLALDWALYRMGKSDALYGIVRSFGSDSRRPQAVGYLAQLPGPQPLMGFFEHADNKTLVGLLEVMARIGDAETLEFIRPHLTSYDTKVADAARFAEREINSRLAAPPPDTLTRPREVGKTG
;
A
#
# COMPACT_ATOMS: atom_id res chain seq x y z
N MET A 1 19.48 54.01 -51.78
CA MET A 1 19.06 54.72 -50.55
C MET A 1 17.85 54.01 -49.92
N ARG A 2 17.99 53.64 -48.63
CA ARG A 2 16.96 53.47 -47.57
C ARG A 2 15.93 52.29 -47.58
N PHE A 3 16.26 51.29 -46.72
CA PHE A 3 15.49 50.55 -45.71
C PHE A 3 14.01 50.17 -45.88
N LYS A 4 13.68 48.90 -45.54
CA LYS A 4 12.79 48.50 -44.41
C LYS A 4 12.68 46.96 -44.23
N PHE A 5 12.93 46.46 -43.01
CA PHE A 5 12.45 45.17 -42.46
C PHE A 5 10.98 45.33 -42.00
N PRO A 6 10.15 44.26 -42.05
CA PRO A 6 9.74 43.59 -40.80
C PRO A 6 9.56 42.06 -40.96
N ILE A 7 10.04 41.20 -40.05
CA ILE A 7 9.29 40.58 -38.93
C ILE A 7 7.82 40.27 -39.26
N LEU A 8 7.47 38.98 -39.41
CA LEU A 8 6.19 38.45 -38.94
C LEU A 8 6.32 36.98 -38.53
N LEU A 9 6.44 36.80 -37.22
CA LEU A 9 6.19 35.58 -36.46
C LEU A 9 4.70 35.22 -36.61
N LEU A 10 4.35 34.12 -37.30
CA LEU A 10 2.97 33.63 -37.35
C LEU A 10 2.78 32.47 -36.36
N LEU A 11 2.10 32.86 -35.28
CA LEU A 11 1.45 32.13 -34.20
C LEU A 11 1.03 30.67 -34.48
N LEU A 12 1.55 29.82 -33.58
CA LEU A 12 1.00 28.59 -33.05
C LEU A 12 -0.38 28.83 -32.41
N VAL A 13 -1.42 28.12 -32.85
CA VAL A 13 -2.58 27.73 -32.00
C VAL A 13 -3.12 26.37 -32.47
N CYS A 14 -2.55 25.28 -31.93
CA CYS A 14 -3.22 23.98 -31.91
C CYS A 14 -4.17 23.96 -30.72
N SER A 15 -5.46 24.18 -30.96
CA SER A 15 -6.51 24.03 -29.96
C SER A 15 -6.92 22.55 -29.83
N LEU A 16 -6.34 21.85 -28.86
CA LEU A 16 -6.81 20.55 -28.39
C LEU A 16 -7.43 20.71 -26.99
N PRO A 17 -8.77 20.76 -26.84
CA PRO A 17 -9.43 20.88 -25.53
C PRO A 17 -9.47 19.58 -24.72
N LEU A 18 -8.68 18.56 -25.05
CA LEU A 18 -8.69 17.26 -24.35
C LEU A 18 -7.71 17.19 -23.15
N ILE A 19 -6.72 18.09 -23.08
CA ILE A 19 -5.67 18.05 -22.04
C ILE A 19 -6.12 18.72 -20.73
N ALA A 20 -7.05 19.68 -20.78
CA ALA A 20 -7.44 20.47 -19.61
C ALA A 20 -8.12 19.66 -18.49
N ARG A 21 -8.88 18.60 -18.82
CA ARG A 21 -9.62 17.83 -17.81
C ARG A 21 -8.77 16.89 -16.96
N ALA A 22 -7.65 16.39 -17.47
CA ALA A 22 -6.76 15.52 -16.72
C ALA A 22 -5.87 16.31 -15.75
N GLN A 23 -5.53 17.56 -16.08
CA GLN A 23 -4.70 18.41 -15.24
C GLN A 23 -5.44 18.91 -13.99
N ASP A 24 -6.71 19.29 -14.11
CA ASP A 24 -7.52 19.75 -12.98
C ASP A 24 -7.78 18.64 -11.92
N GLU A 25 -7.95 17.39 -12.35
CA GLU A 25 -8.15 16.26 -11.43
C GLU A 25 -6.88 15.92 -10.64
N ASP A 26 -5.71 16.05 -11.27
CA ASP A 26 -4.41 15.77 -10.67
C ASP A 26 -3.98 16.88 -9.69
N GLU A 27 -4.22 18.16 -10.03
CA GLU A 27 -3.99 19.28 -9.11
C GLU A 27 -4.89 19.19 -7.87
N GLY A 28 -6.19 18.88 -8.04
CA GLY A 28 -7.11 18.70 -6.92
C GLY A 28 -6.70 17.54 -5.99
N TYR A 29 -6.16 16.46 -6.56
CA TYR A 29 -5.63 15.34 -5.79
C TYR A 29 -4.34 15.72 -5.04
N ALA A 30 -3.41 16.42 -5.68
CA ALA A 30 -2.17 16.88 -5.07
C ALA A 30 -2.43 17.84 -3.89
N VAL A 31 -3.36 18.80 -4.05
CA VAL A 31 -3.75 19.72 -2.97
C VAL A 31 -4.38 18.97 -1.80
N ARG A 32 -5.26 17.99 -2.08
CA ARG A 32 -5.89 17.16 -1.04
C ARG A 32 -4.85 16.31 -0.31
N ARG A 33 -3.93 15.70 -1.05
CA ARG A 33 -2.81 14.91 -0.50
C ARG A 33 -2.00 15.77 0.47
N GLU A 34 -1.55 16.94 0.03
CA GLU A 34 -0.73 17.82 0.85
C GLU A 34 -1.48 18.26 2.13
N ALA A 35 -2.73 18.71 1.99
CA ALA A 35 -3.54 19.12 3.13
C ALA A 35 -3.76 17.96 4.13
N ALA A 36 -4.01 16.75 3.63
CA ALA A 36 -4.20 15.56 4.46
C ALA A 36 -2.90 15.13 5.15
N SER A 37 -1.77 15.11 4.44
CA SER A 37 -0.45 14.82 5.00
C SER A 37 -0.09 15.81 6.12
N GLN A 38 -0.28 17.11 5.89
CA GLN A 38 -0.03 18.13 6.93
C GLN A 38 -0.95 17.97 8.15
N ALA A 39 -2.22 17.64 7.94
CA ALA A 39 -3.15 17.37 9.04
C ALA A 39 -2.73 16.13 9.84
N ALA A 40 -2.33 15.06 9.16
CA ALA A 40 -1.83 13.85 9.78
C ALA A 40 -0.55 14.09 10.59
N VAL A 41 0.40 14.88 10.08
CA VAL A 41 1.61 15.27 10.82
C VAL A 41 1.26 15.93 12.15
N ARG A 42 0.30 16.86 12.18
CA ARG A 42 -0.15 17.51 13.44
C ARG A 42 -0.75 16.50 14.42
N GLN A 43 -1.44 15.49 13.91
CA GLN A 43 -2.09 14.45 14.71
C GLN A 43 -1.10 13.41 15.27
N LEU A 44 0.14 13.32 14.78
CA LEU A 44 1.16 12.44 15.34
C LEU A 44 1.57 12.79 16.78
N SER A 45 1.25 14.01 17.26
CA SER A 45 1.45 14.41 18.65
C SER A 45 0.19 14.30 19.53
N ASP A 46 -0.91 13.76 19.01
CA ASP A 46 -2.15 13.65 19.79
C ASP A 46 -1.97 12.74 21.02
N ARG A 47 -2.71 13.03 22.10
CA ARG A 47 -2.66 12.23 23.33
C ARG A 47 -3.28 10.84 23.12
N ASP A 48 -4.29 10.74 22.26
CA ASP A 48 -4.96 9.49 21.92
C ASP A 48 -4.11 8.66 20.93
N PRO A 49 -3.66 7.45 21.31
CA PRO A 49 -2.92 6.58 20.41
C PRO A 49 -3.71 6.20 19.14
N LEU A 50 -5.04 6.14 19.19
CA LEU A 50 -5.83 5.81 18.00
C LEU A 50 -5.76 6.93 16.94
N VAL A 51 -5.75 8.19 17.38
CA VAL A 51 -5.56 9.35 16.49
C VAL A 51 -4.18 9.30 15.86
N ARG A 52 -3.13 9.02 16.65
CA ARG A 52 -1.77 8.88 16.13
C ARG A 52 -1.61 7.71 15.15
N GLN A 53 -2.25 6.58 15.43
CA GLN A 53 -2.25 5.43 14.52
C GLN A 53 -2.85 5.81 13.16
N ARG A 54 -4.04 6.41 13.17
CA ARG A 54 -4.72 6.85 11.93
C ARG A 54 -3.92 7.88 11.17
N ALA A 55 -3.26 8.80 11.87
CA ALA A 55 -2.37 9.77 11.26
C ALA A 55 -1.20 9.09 10.52
N ALA A 56 -0.56 8.09 11.14
CA ALA A 56 0.47 7.31 10.45
C ALA A 56 -0.07 6.55 9.24
N GLU A 57 -1.27 5.97 9.33
CA GLU A 57 -1.94 5.28 8.21
C GLU A 57 -2.22 6.23 7.04
N VAL A 58 -2.72 7.46 7.30
CA VAL A 58 -2.93 8.48 6.26
C VAL A 58 -1.62 8.84 5.55
N LEU A 59 -0.53 9.00 6.31
CA LEU A 59 0.79 9.27 5.75
C LEU A 59 1.31 8.11 4.89
N ALA A 60 0.98 6.87 5.27
CA ALA A 60 1.30 5.67 4.50
C ALA A 60 0.52 5.62 3.18
N ASP A 61 -0.79 5.89 3.22
CA ASP A 61 -1.69 5.85 2.06
C ASP A 61 -1.25 6.83 0.98
N PHE A 62 -0.84 8.04 1.39
CA PHE A 62 -0.32 9.06 0.48
C PHE A 62 1.15 8.91 0.14
N SER A 63 1.87 7.99 0.80
CA SER A 63 3.32 7.81 0.65
C SER A 63 4.04 9.17 0.78
N ALA A 64 3.75 9.88 1.87
CA ALA A 64 4.17 11.27 2.15
C ALA A 64 5.69 11.38 2.41
N THR A 65 6.50 11.12 1.38
CA THR A 65 7.98 11.03 1.44
C THR A 65 8.64 12.28 2.01
N GLU A 66 8.06 13.44 1.77
CA GLU A 66 8.49 14.73 2.30
C GLU A 66 8.43 14.80 3.84
N GLN A 67 7.57 13.98 4.47
CA GLN A 67 7.42 13.88 5.92
C GLN A 67 8.26 12.76 6.55
N GLN A 68 9.01 11.98 5.75
CA GLN A 68 9.69 10.77 6.23
C GLN A 68 10.57 11.02 7.46
N ARG A 69 11.42 12.06 7.44
CA ARG A 69 12.32 12.38 8.57
C ARG A 69 11.55 12.68 9.86
N LEU A 70 10.41 13.35 9.75
CA LEU A 70 9.55 13.65 10.89
C LEU A 70 8.92 12.37 11.43
N VAL A 71 8.39 11.50 10.55
CA VAL A 71 7.83 10.20 10.92
C VAL A 71 8.88 9.32 11.61
N GLU A 72 10.12 9.32 11.15
CA GLU A 72 11.24 8.63 11.82
C GLU A 72 11.44 9.13 13.25
N GLY A 73 11.40 10.45 13.46
CA GLY A 73 11.49 11.07 14.78
C GLY A 73 10.36 10.61 15.72
N TYR A 74 9.10 10.64 15.26
CA TYR A 74 7.97 10.13 16.03
C TYR A 74 8.09 8.63 16.31
N ARG A 75 8.56 7.85 15.33
CA ARG A 75 8.75 6.40 15.48
C ARG A 75 9.75 6.04 16.55
N LEU A 76 10.80 6.85 16.76
CA LEU A 76 11.79 6.63 17.81
C LEU A 76 11.25 6.90 19.21
N GLN A 77 10.31 7.84 19.35
CA GLN A 77 9.78 8.28 20.63
C GLN A 77 8.48 7.55 21.04
N GLU A 78 7.78 6.95 20.08
CA GLU A 78 6.51 6.29 20.33
C GLU A 78 6.66 5.06 21.23
N LYS A 79 5.74 4.96 22.20
CA LYS A 79 5.70 3.89 23.21
C LYS A 79 4.57 2.89 22.97
N ASN A 80 3.52 3.30 22.27
CA ASN A 80 2.41 2.42 21.92
C ASN A 80 2.77 1.54 20.72
N ASP A 81 2.86 0.24 20.92
CA ASP A 81 3.30 -0.69 19.87
C ASP A 81 2.40 -0.71 18.61
N ARG A 82 1.09 -0.45 18.73
CA ARG A 82 0.19 -0.37 17.56
C ARG A 82 0.48 0.87 16.72
N VAL A 83 0.80 1.99 17.38
CA VAL A 83 1.20 3.22 16.70
C VAL A 83 2.60 3.05 16.10
N LYS A 84 3.54 2.39 16.79
CA LYS A 84 4.86 2.06 16.24
C LYS A 84 4.75 1.23 14.95
N LEU A 85 3.86 0.25 14.94
CA LEU A 85 3.59 -0.58 13.77
C LEU A 85 3.02 0.24 12.61
N ALA A 86 2.08 1.15 12.87
CA ALA A 86 1.54 2.06 11.85
C ALA A 86 2.60 3.02 11.30
N LEU A 87 3.49 3.51 12.16
CA LEU A 87 4.62 4.35 11.77
C LEU A 87 5.66 3.56 10.95
N ASP A 88 5.95 2.30 11.30
CA ASP A 88 6.81 1.42 10.49
C ASP A 88 6.18 1.18 9.10
N TRP A 89 4.85 1.01 9.03
CA TRP A 89 4.13 0.91 7.76
C TRP A 89 4.22 2.19 6.93
N ALA A 90 4.03 3.35 7.54
CA ALA A 90 4.19 4.64 6.87
C ALA A 90 5.60 4.82 6.31
N LEU A 91 6.63 4.54 7.12
CA LEU A 91 8.03 4.62 6.68
C LEU A 91 8.34 3.67 5.53
N TYR A 92 7.84 2.44 5.58
CA TYR A 92 7.99 1.48 4.48
C TYR A 92 7.36 2.02 3.19
N ARG A 93 6.13 2.55 3.28
CA ARG A 93 5.42 3.17 2.13
C ARG A 93 6.10 4.44 1.60
N MET A 94 6.88 5.12 2.43
CA MET A 94 7.75 6.24 2.04
C MET A 94 9.10 5.80 1.45
N GLY A 95 9.35 4.49 1.30
CA GLY A 95 10.57 3.96 0.69
C GLY A 95 11.66 3.53 1.68
N LYS A 96 11.40 3.58 2.99
CA LYS A 96 12.34 3.03 3.99
C LYS A 96 12.16 1.51 4.08
N SER A 97 12.82 0.78 3.19
CA SER A 97 12.73 -0.70 3.11
C SER A 97 12.94 -1.40 4.45
N ASP A 98 13.90 -0.93 5.26
CA ASP A 98 14.25 -1.55 6.54
C ASP A 98 13.12 -1.47 7.59
N ALA A 99 12.15 -0.57 7.40
CA ALA A 99 10.97 -0.52 8.27
C ALA A 99 10.13 -1.81 8.17
N LEU A 100 10.23 -2.55 7.06
CA LEU A 100 9.55 -3.83 6.86
C LEU A 100 9.91 -4.86 7.94
N TYR A 101 11.16 -4.86 8.45
CA TYR A 101 11.57 -5.72 9.56
C TYR A 101 10.74 -5.48 10.83
N GLY A 102 10.39 -4.22 11.13
CA GLY A 102 9.55 -3.87 12.28
C GLY A 102 8.13 -4.42 12.16
N ILE A 103 7.59 -4.39 10.93
CA ILE A 103 6.26 -4.89 10.60
C ILE A 103 6.23 -6.41 10.73
N VAL A 104 7.17 -7.12 10.10
CA VAL A 104 7.26 -8.59 10.16
C VAL A 104 7.48 -9.09 11.60
N ARG A 105 8.33 -8.41 12.39
CA ARG A 105 8.52 -8.75 13.82
C ARG A 105 7.23 -8.69 14.63
N SER A 106 6.23 -7.90 14.20
CA SER A 106 4.95 -7.81 14.90
C SER A 106 4.11 -9.08 14.81
N PHE A 107 4.43 -10.03 13.93
CA PHE A 107 3.81 -11.36 13.90
C PHE A 107 4.07 -12.19 15.15
N GLY A 108 5.15 -11.91 15.90
CA GLY A 108 5.42 -12.55 17.19
C GLY A 108 4.37 -12.25 18.28
N SER A 109 3.51 -11.26 18.07
CA SER A 109 2.45 -10.84 18.99
C SER A 109 1.06 -11.11 18.41
N ASP A 110 0.25 -11.93 19.08
CA ASP A 110 -1.10 -12.27 18.63
C ASP A 110 -2.02 -11.04 18.55
N SER A 111 -1.81 -10.03 19.41
CA SER A 111 -2.64 -8.81 19.43
C SER A 111 -2.29 -7.79 18.34
N ARG A 112 -1.11 -7.90 17.72
CA ARG A 112 -0.64 -7.02 16.64
C ARG A 112 -0.60 -7.70 15.28
N ARG A 113 -0.51 -9.04 15.23
CA ARG A 113 -0.52 -9.81 13.98
C ARG A 113 -1.65 -9.38 13.02
N PRO A 114 -2.91 -9.19 13.46
CA PRO A 114 -3.98 -8.77 12.54
C PRO A 114 -3.71 -7.42 11.85
N GLN A 115 -3.14 -6.45 12.57
CA GLN A 115 -2.78 -5.15 12.03
C GLN A 115 -1.62 -5.27 11.02
N ALA A 116 -0.58 -6.03 11.36
CA ALA A 116 0.56 -6.27 10.49
C ALA A 116 0.14 -7.00 9.19
N VAL A 117 -0.69 -8.04 9.31
CA VAL A 117 -1.27 -8.75 8.15
C VAL A 117 -2.11 -7.79 7.31
N GLY A 118 -2.92 -6.94 7.93
CA GLY A 118 -3.73 -5.93 7.23
C GLY A 118 -2.91 -4.92 6.43
N TYR A 119 -1.77 -4.48 6.96
CA TYR A 119 -0.85 -3.60 6.25
C TYR A 119 -0.13 -4.31 5.10
N LEU A 120 0.48 -5.46 5.39
CA LEU A 120 1.26 -6.20 4.39
C LEU A 120 0.38 -6.78 3.27
N ALA A 121 -0.91 -6.98 3.52
CA ALA A 121 -1.87 -7.37 2.48
C ALA A 121 -2.16 -6.26 1.46
N GLN A 122 -1.73 -5.02 1.70
CA GLN A 122 -1.84 -3.91 0.75
C GLN A 122 -0.65 -3.86 -0.21
N LEU A 123 0.36 -4.73 -0.04
CA LEU A 123 1.46 -4.81 -0.98
C LEU A 123 0.96 -5.25 -2.37
N PRO A 124 1.59 -4.74 -3.45
CA PRO A 124 1.22 -5.14 -4.80
C PRO A 124 1.53 -6.61 -5.11
N GLY A 125 2.38 -7.24 -4.30
CA GLY A 125 2.78 -8.64 -4.47
C GLY A 125 3.64 -9.15 -3.31
N PRO A 126 3.93 -10.46 -3.29
CA PRO A 126 4.61 -11.15 -2.21
C PRO A 126 6.13 -10.91 -2.13
N GLN A 127 6.74 -10.39 -3.21
CA GLN A 127 8.19 -10.34 -3.40
C GLN A 127 8.95 -9.68 -2.24
N PRO A 128 8.52 -8.56 -1.64
CA PRO A 128 9.23 -7.95 -0.52
C PRO A 128 9.31 -8.84 0.73
N LEU A 129 8.46 -9.85 0.84
CA LEU A 129 8.34 -10.71 2.01
C LEU A 129 9.07 -12.05 1.88
N MET A 130 9.45 -12.45 0.66
CA MET A 130 10.04 -13.78 0.42
C MET A 130 11.33 -14.00 1.23
N GLY A 131 12.18 -12.97 1.33
CA GLY A 131 13.43 -13.05 2.10
C GLY A 131 13.26 -13.23 3.61
N PHE A 132 12.05 -13.03 4.16
CA PHE A 132 11.81 -13.20 5.60
C PHE A 132 11.60 -14.65 6.03
N PHE A 133 11.29 -15.57 5.10
CA PHE A 133 11.03 -16.97 5.44
C PHE A 133 12.27 -17.72 5.92
N GLU A 134 13.46 -17.40 5.37
CA GLU A 134 14.71 -18.14 5.63
C GLU A 134 15.10 -18.13 7.12
N HIS A 135 14.73 -17.10 7.85
CA HIS A 135 15.12 -16.89 9.25
C HIS A 135 13.92 -16.71 10.19
N ALA A 136 12.71 -17.02 9.72
CA ALA A 136 11.49 -16.86 10.50
C ALA A 136 11.32 -17.99 11.52
N ASP A 137 10.92 -17.63 12.74
CA ASP A 137 10.37 -18.58 13.70
C ASP A 137 8.95 -19.02 13.29
N ASN A 138 8.41 -20.05 13.93
CA ASN A 138 7.09 -20.59 13.57
C ASN A 138 5.97 -19.54 13.66
N LYS A 139 6.03 -18.59 14.61
CA LYS A 139 5.02 -17.53 14.73
C LYS A 139 5.09 -16.54 13.57
N THR A 140 6.31 -16.19 13.16
CA THR A 140 6.58 -15.31 12.03
C THR A 140 6.20 -16.00 10.73
N LEU A 141 6.50 -17.29 10.56
CA LEU A 141 6.08 -18.10 9.42
C LEU A 141 4.55 -18.13 9.29
N VAL A 142 3.81 -18.35 10.38
CA VAL A 142 2.34 -18.30 10.35
C VAL A 142 1.85 -16.95 9.85
N GLY A 143 2.35 -15.84 10.39
CA GLY A 143 1.95 -14.50 9.94
C GLY A 143 2.32 -14.21 8.48
N LEU A 144 3.49 -14.65 8.02
CA LEU A 144 3.90 -14.54 6.61
C LEU A 144 2.96 -15.34 5.71
N LEU A 145 2.63 -16.58 6.06
CA LEU A 145 1.70 -17.42 5.31
C LEU A 145 0.28 -16.82 5.30
N GLU A 146 -0.19 -16.21 6.38
CA GLU A 146 -1.44 -15.45 6.42
C GLU A 146 -1.44 -14.28 5.42
N VAL A 147 -0.30 -13.60 5.23
CA VAL A 147 -0.17 -12.55 4.20
C VAL A 147 -0.11 -13.16 2.80
N MET A 148 0.66 -14.23 2.59
CA MET A 148 0.72 -14.95 1.31
C MET A 148 -0.67 -15.44 0.88
N ALA A 149 -1.50 -15.86 1.84
CA ALA A 149 -2.87 -16.22 1.59
C ALA A 149 -3.67 -15.08 0.95
N ARG A 150 -3.30 -13.81 1.12
CA ARG A 150 -4.00 -12.64 0.56
C ARG A 150 -3.39 -12.12 -0.73
N ILE A 151 -2.07 -12.08 -0.81
CA ILE A 151 -1.35 -11.41 -1.92
C ILE A 151 -0.53 -12.37 -2.79
N GLY A 152 -0.42 -13.63 -2.38
CA GLY A 152 0.37 -14.64 -3.08
C GLY A 152 -0.16 -14.94 -4.47
N ASP A 153 0.77 -15.29 -5.35
CA ASP A 153 0.60 -15.62 -6.76
C ASP A 153 1.02 -17.07 -7.05
N ALA A 154 1.09 -17.45 -8.32
CA ALA A 154 1.47 -18.81 -8.72
C ALA A 154 2.90 -19.18 -8.28
N GLU A 155 3.84 -18.23 -8.29
CA GLU A 155 5.21 -18.44 -7.80
C GLU A 155 5.21 -18.72 -6.29
N THR A 156 4.33 -18.04 -5.55
CA THR A 156 4.15 -18.24 -4.12
C THR A 156 3.75 -19.67 -3.77
N LEU A 157 2.95 -20.35 -4.60
CA LEU A 157 2.57 -21.76 -4.36
C LEU A 157 3.77 -22.70 -4.32
N GLU A 158 4.70 -22.54 -5.27
CA GLU A 158 5.94 -23.30 -5.30
C GLU A 158 6.80 -22.99 -4.07
N PHE A 159 6.87 -21.72 -3.71
CA PHE A 159 7.65 -21.24 -2.59
C PHE A 159 7.14 -21.76 -1.24
N ILE A 160 5.82 -21.76 -0.99
CA ILE A 160 5.26 -22.18 0.30
C ILE A 160 5.12 -23.70 0.46
N ARG A 161 5.30 -24.47 -0.61
CA ARG A 161 5.13 -25.94 -0.64
C ARG A 161 5.87 -26.66 0.49
N PRO A 162 7.13 -26.35 0.84
CA PRO A 162 7.84 -27.02 1.94
C PRO A 162 7.14 -26.89 3.29
N HIS A 163 6.31 -25.86 3.49
CA HIS A 163 5.61 -25.62 4.75
C HIS A 163 4.33 -26.44 4.92
N LEU A 164 3.78 -27.03 3.85
CA LEU A 164 2.55 -27.85 3.88
C LEU A 164 2.67 -29.12 4.74
N THR A 165 3.90 -29.60 4.89
CA THR A 165 4.27 -30.80 5.66
C THR A 165 5.14 -30.45 6.88
N SER A 166 5.10 -29.19 7.34
CA SER A 166 5.78 -28.77 8.56
C SER A 166 5.36 -29.62 9.76
N TYR A 167 6.32 -29.95 10.64
CA TYR A 167 6.03 -30.62 11.92
C TYR A 167 5.24 -29.73 12.88
N ASP A 168 5.39 -28.40 12.79
CA ASP A 168 4.53 -27.48 13.50
C ASP A 168 3.18 -27.40 12.78
N THR A 169 2.13 -27.86 13.45
CA THR A 169 0.78 -27.95 12.89
C THR A 169 0.21 -26.59 12.52
N LYS A 170 0.55 -25.52 13.26
CA LYS A 170 0.07 -24.16 12.95
C LYS A 170 0.69 -23.66 11.65
N VAL A 171 1.98 -23.92 11.44
CA VAL A 171 2.66 -23.59 10.18
C VAL A 171 2.05 -24.38 9.03
N ALA A 172 1.84 -25.70 9.19
CA ALA A 172 1.25 -26.54 8.16
C ALA A 172 -0.18 -26.11 7.79
N ASP A 173 -1.01 -25.78 8.79
CA ASP A 173 -2.38 -25.33 8.56
C ASP A 173 -2.44 -23.95 7.90
N ALA A 174 -1.56 -23.02 8.32
CA ALA A 174 -1.41 -21.72 7.67
C ALA A 174 -0.96 -21.85 6.21
N ALA A 175 -0.04 -22.77 5.92
CA ALA A 175 0.44 -23.02 4.56
C ALA A 175 -0.68 -23.59 3.67
N ARG A 176 -1.45 -24.57 4.17
CA ARG A 176 -2.60 -25.12 3.45
C ARG A 176 -3.69 -24.08 3.25
N PHE A 177 -3.91 -23.20 4.22
CA PHE A 177 -4.82 -22.07 4.07
C PHE A 177 -4.35 -21.14 2.95
N ALA A 178 -3.08 -20.73 2.97
CA ALA A 178 -2.50 -19.90 1.92
C ALA A 178 -2.61 -20.55 0.53
N GLU A 179 -2.27 -21.83 0.39
CA GLU A 179 -2.39 -22.59 -0.85
C GLU A 179 -3.83 -22.58 -1.39
N ARG A 180 -4.82 -22.83 -0.53
CA ARG A 180 -6.24 -22.80 -0.94
C ARG A 180 -6.67 -21.42 -1.41
N GLU A 181 -6.34 -20.36 -0.68
CA GLU A 181 -6.74 -18.99 -1.02
C GLU A 181 -6.08 -18.52 -2.33
N ILE A 182 -4.80 -18.84 -2.54
CA ILE A 182 -4.10 -18.52 -3.77
C ILE A 182 -4.73 -19.27 -4.95
N ASN A 183 -4.93 -20.59 -4.83
CA ASN A 183 -5.58 -21.38 -5.89
C ASN A 183 -7.00 -20.88 -6.19
N SER A 184 -7.76 -20.49 -5.17
CA SER A 184 -9.11 -19.95 -5.36
C SER A 184 -9.09 -18.65 -6.16
N ARG A 185 -8.13 -17.74 -5.91
CA ARG A 185 -7.98 -16.52 -6.71
C ARG A 185 -7.52 -16.80 -8.14
N LEU A 186 -6.57 -17.72 -8.33
CA LEU A 186 -6.06 -18.06 -9.66
C LEU A 186 -7.10 -18.78 -10.54
N ALA A 187 -8.03 -19.52 -9.93
CA ALA A 187 -9.13 -20.18 -10.63
C ALA A 187 -10.32 -19.24 -10.90
N ALA A 188 -10.38 -18.07 -10.27
CA ALA A 188 -11.49 -17.14 -10.48
C ALA A 188 -11.45 -16.56 -11.91
N PRO A 189 -12.57 -16.57 -12.64
CA PRO A 189 -12.64 -15.89 -13.92
C PRO A 189 -12.37 -14.39 -13.74
N PRO A 190 -11.79 -13.70 -14.75
CA PRO A 190 -11.60 -12.26 -14.68
C PRO A 190 -12.94 -11.58 -14.40
N PRO A 191 -12.98 -10.52 -13.58
CA PRO A 191 -14.22 -9.83 -13.26
C PRO A 191 -14.91 -9.40 -14.54
N ASP A 192 -16.18 -9.78 -14.67
CA ASP A 192 -17.01 -9.48 -15.84
C ASP A 192 -17.16 -7.96 -15.96
N THR A 193 -16.38 -7.36 -16.86
CA THR A 193 -16.39 -5.92 -17.13
C THR A 193 -17.39 -5.56 -18.23
N LEU A 194 -18.26 -6.49 -18.64
CA LEU A 194 -19.23 -6.25 -19.70
C LEU A 194 -20.51 -5.60 -19.17
N THR A 195 -20.55 -4.28 -19.36
CA THR A 195 -21.69 -3.53 -19.91
C THR A 195 -23.01 -3.66 -19.16
N ARG A 196 -23.29 -2.76 -18.20
CA ARG A 196 -24.67 -2.42 -17.86
C ARG A 196 -25.21 -1.52 -18.99
N PRO A 197 -26.16 -1.97 -19.84
CA PRO A 197 -26.80 -1.06 -20.78
C PRO A 197 -27.61 -0.05 -19.95
N ARG A 198 -27.36 1.24 -20.15
CA ARG A 198 -28.30 2.27 -19.69
C ARG A 198 -29.57 2.07 -20.51
N GLU A 199 -30.61 1.54 -19.90
CA GLU A 199 -31.97 1.69 -20.42
C GLU A 199 -32.29 3.19 -20.39
N VAL A 200 -32.21 3.83 -21.56
CA VAL A 200 -32.70 5.19 -21.75
C VAL A 200 -34.22 5.07 -21.77
N GLY A 201 -34.85 5.55 -20.69
CA GLY A 201 -36.31 5.56 -20.56
C GLY A 201 -36.94 6.23 -21.78
N LYS A 202 -37.88 5.52 -22.41
CA LYS A 202 -38.78 6.12 -23.40
C LYS A 202 -39.71 7.07 -22.65
N THR A 203 -39.56 8.37 -22.90
CA THR A 203 -40.56 9.37 -22.57
C THR A 203 -41.77 9.16 -23.49
N GLY A 204 -42.87 8.68 -22.91
CA GLY A 204 -44.21 8.75 -23.49
C GLY A 204 -44.94 10.00 -22.97
#